data_AF-A0A4V3HIN3-F1
#
_entry.id   AF-A0A4V3HIN3-F1
#
_cell.length_a   1.000
_cell.length_b   1.000
_cell.length_c   1.000
_cell.angle_alpha   90.00
_cell.angle_beta   90.00
_cell.angle_gamma   90.00
#
_symmetry.space_group_name_H-M   'P 1'
#
loop_
_entity.id
_entity.type
_entity.pdbx_description
1 polymer ?
#
loop_
_entity_poly.entity_id
_entity_poly.type
_entity_poly.pdbx_seq_one_letter_code
_entity_poly.pdbx_strand_id
1 'polypeptide(L)'
;MKSIHIRIIHFIFVFSILGFSPSIFANSYYEAGYEMEQLNTLFAIPLYEKALTQKPSGKLQKAVVSRLFFLYKKHGKLLDALFLGSKFPSLIPSKERGWIWTHLSEIYKPIGVSELSATYVNAAKATFDKYSELSEHLKVTNSQKLYEFASIILLKRKQYKVILSIYAENPSMAKTPLFIGISEFKIGADAGKEFLKTILGESESERSDQEKSDVLYLMGVYYRQTTEYELSARYFRMSGSYGSKPRADLETTKSLVLRGNAKEMCSTFKFNQSSTDEIETLLHFYCSPNTNNSWKHYEPSIRILAEREGNEFLTILFPGTN
;
A
#
# COMPACT_ATOMS: atom_id res chain seq x y z
N MET A 1 -56.79 -31.88 -26.97
CA MET A 1 -55.86 -31.79 -25.81
C MET A 1 -54.38 -31.56 -26.18
N LYS A 2 -53.83 -32.13 -27.27
CA LYS A 2 -52.40 -31.97 -27.64
C LYS A 2 -51.96 -30.53 -28.02
N SER A 3 -52.84 -29.73 -28.62
CA SER A 3 -52.50 -28.36 -29.08
C SER A 3 -52.31 -27.34 -27.93
N ILE A 4 -52.97 -27.56 -26.80
CA ILE A 4 -52.89 -26.67 -25.62
C ILE A 4 -51.57 -26.87 -24.88
N HIS A 5 -51.07 -28.10 -24.78
CA HIS A 5 -49.77 -28.37 -24.16
C HIS A 5 -48.59 -27.77 -24.93
N ILE A 6 -48.64 -27.74 -26.26
CA ILE A 6 -47.57 -27.16 -27.08
C ILE A 6 -47.47 -25.64 -26.85
N ARG A 7 -48.62 -24.95 -26.69
CA ARG A 7 -48.65 -23.50 -26.41
C ARG A 7 -48.15 -23.16 -25.00
N ILE A 8 -48.46 -23.99 -24.01
CA ILE A 8 -47.97 -23.81 -22.62
C ILE A 8 -46.46 -24.04 -22.55
N ILE A 9 -45.94 -25.06 -23.25
CA ILE A 9 -44.49 -25.32 -23.31
C ILE A 9 -43.74 -24.18 -24.00
N HIS A 10 -44.29 -23.61 -25.08
CA HIS A 10 -43.69 -22.42 -25.71
C HIS A 10 -43.74 -21.19 -24.81
N PHE A 11 -44.82 -20.99 -24.04
CA PHE A 11 -44.92 -19.87 -23.11
C PHE A 11 -43.89 -19.97 -21.98
N ILE A 12 -43.66 -21.17 -21.43
CA ILE A 12 -42.63 -21.42 -20.41
C ILE A 12 -41.22 -21.23 -21.00
N PHE A 13 -40.98 -21.69 -22.23
CA PHE A 13 -39.68 -21.55 -22.89
C PHE A 13 -39.35 -20.09 -23.23
N VAL A 14 -40.35 -19.30 -23.64
CA VAL A 14 -40.19 -17.85 -23.88
C VAL A 14 -40.01 -17.06 -22.58
N PHE A 15 -40.64 -17.48 -21.47
CA PHE A 15 -40.42 -16.87 -20.15
C PHE A 15 -39.03 -17.21 -19.57
N SER A 16 -38.49 -18.40 -19.86
CA SER A 16 -37.12 -18.76 -19.49
C SER A 16 -36.04 -18.05 -20.31
N ILE A 17 -36.35 -17.62 -21.54
CA ILE A 17 -35.42 -16.85 -22.40
C ILE A 17 -35.52 -15.33 -22.11
N LEU A 18 -36.68 -14.83 -21.66
CA LEU A 18 -36.88 -13.42 -21.30
C LEU A 18 -36.56 -13.10 -19.83
N GLY A 19 -36.31 -14.11 -18.99
CA GLY A 19 -35.89 -13.96 -17.60
C GLY A 19 -34.43 -13.58 -17.38
N PHE A 20 -33.58 -13.71 -18.41
CA PHE A 20 -32.24 -13.11 -18.41
C PHE A 20 -32.29 -11.76 -19.11
N SER A 21 -32.80 -10.77 -18.38
CA SER A 21 -32.31 -9.42 -18.60
C SER A 21 -30.78 -9.50 -18.45
N PRO A 22 -29.96 -9.07 -19.43
CA PRO A 22 -28.57 -8.80 -19.13
C PRO A 22 -28.64 -7.61 -18.17
N SER A 23 -28.53 -7.89 -16.87
CA SER A 23 -28.15 -6.86 -15.92
C SER A 23 -26.89 -6.24 -16.50
N ILE A 24 -27.09 -5.00 -16.98
CA ILE A 24 -26.11 -3.95 -17.19
C ILE A 24 -24.81 -4.36 -16.51
N PHE A 25 -23.75 -4.65 -17.27
CA PHE A 25 -22.44 -5.10 -16.76
C PHE A 25 -22.08 -4.33 -15.48
N ALA A 26 -22.44 -4.92 -14.34
CA ALA A 26 -22.15 -4.36 -13.05
C ALA A 26 -20.66 -4.55 -12.84
N ASN A 27 -19.98 -3.50 -12.42
CA ASN A 27 -18.59 -3.64 -12.01
C ASN A 27 -18.58 -4.59 -10.80
N SER A 28 -18.20 -5.85 -11.03
CA SER A 28 -18.25 -6.92 -10.03
C SER A 28 -17.49 -6.55 -8.74
N TYR A 29 -16.48 -5.70 -8.84
CA TYR A 29 -15.71 -5.26 -7.68
C TYR A 29 -16.40 -4.17 -6.86
N TYR A 30 -17.25 -3.34 -7.48
CA TYR A 30 -18.04 -2.36 -6.72
C TYR A 30 -19.09 -3.06 -5.87
N GLU A 31 -19.83 -4.01 -6.44
CA GLU A 31 -20.84 -4.80 -5.73
C GLU A 31 -20.19 -5.65 -4.63
N ALA A 32 -19.13 -6.38 -4.96
CA ALA A 32 -18.35 -7.13 -3.97
C ALA A 32 -17.80 -6.22 -2.86
N GLY A 33 -17.35 -5.01 -3.21
CA GLY A 33 -16.90 -4.01 -2.23
C GLY A 33 -18.02 -3.55 -1.31
N TYR A 34 -19.23 -3.35 -1.83
CA TYR A 34 -20.40 -2.97 -1.07
C TYR A 34 -20.86 -4.07 -0.10
N GLU A 35 -20.88 -5.33 -0.55
CA GLU A 35 -21.16 -6.49 0.30
C GLU A 35 -20.09 -6.65 1.38
N MET A 36 -18.81 -6.52 0.99
CA MET A 36 -17.69 -6.59 1.92
C MET A 36 -17.75 -5.47 2.96
N GLU A 37 -18.21 -4.27 2.61
CA GLU A 37 -18.35 -3.16 3.56
C GLU A 37 -19.32 -3.49 4.69
N GLN A 38 -20.37 -4.28 4.43
CA GLN A 38 -21.31 -4.75 5.46
C GLN A 38 -20.67 -5.76 6.41
N LEU A 39 -19.72 -6.56 5.91
CA LEU A 39 -19.01 -7.58 6.69
C LEU A 39 -17.81 -6.99 7.44
N ASN A 40 -16.96 -6.25 6.73
CA ASN A 40 -15.75 -5.63 7.23
C ASN A 40 -15.33 -4.45 6.34
N THR A 41 -15.39 -3.24 6.90
CA THR A 41 -15.07 -2.01 6.15
C THR A 41 -13.60 -1.87 5.74
N LEU A 42 -12.66 -2.53 6.46
CA LEU A 42 -11.24 -2.51 6.11
C LEU A 42 -11.00 -3.36 4.85
N PHE A 43 -11.56 -4.56 4.78
CA PHE A 43 -11.41 -5.44 3.62
C PHE A 43 -12.26 -5.02 2.41
N ALA A 44 -13.17 -4.06 2.55
CA ALA A 44 -13.84 -3.43 1.40
C ALA A 44 -12.91 -2.52 0.58
N ILE A 45 -11.84 -1.99 1.20
CA ILE A 45 -10.93 -1.02 0.57
C ILE A 45 -10.27 -1.60 -0.70
N PRO A 46 -9.61 -2.77 -0.69
CA PRO A 46 -8.98 -3.33 -1.89
C PRO A 46 -9.96 -3.53 -3.05
N LEU A 47 -11.21 -3.91 -2.75
CA LEU A 47 -12.25 -4.11 -3.76
C LEU A 47 -12.66 -2.80 -4.43
N TYR A 48 -12.89 -1.73 -3.65
CA TYR A 48 -13.19 -0.42 -4.21
C TYR A 48 -12.00 0.19 -4.98
N GLU A 49 -10.77 -0.03 -4.51
CA GLU A 49 -9.57 0.36 -5.27
C GLU A 49 -9.50 -0.36 -6.62
N LYS A 50 -9.71 -1.68 -6.64
CA LYS A 50 -9.75 -2.47 -7.88
C LYS A 50 -10.88 -2.01 -8.79
N ALA A 51 -12.07 -1.74 -8.24
CA ALA A 51 -13.19 -1.16 -8.99
C ALA A 51 -12.80 0.17 -9.64
N LEU A 52 -12.04 1.02 -8.95
CA LEU A 52 -11.56 2.30 -9.48
C LEU A 52 -10.51 2.14 -10.59
N THR A 53 -9.68 1.08 -10.55
CA THR A 53 -8.72 0.78 -11.64
C THR A 53 -9.40 0.45 -12.96
N GLN A 54 -10.65 -0.03 -12.92
CA GLN A 54 -11.48 -0.28 -14.10
C GLN A 54 -12.06 1.00 -14.73
N LYS A 55 -11.65 2.18 -14.26
CA LYS A 55 -12.03 3.49 -14.78
C LYS A 55 -13.55 3.66 -14.91
N PRO A 56 -14.33 3.46 -13.82
CA PRO A 56 -15.77 3.71 -13.84
C PRO A 56 -16.05 5.17 -14.21
N SER A 57 -17.22 5.41 -14.79
CA SER A 57 -17.65 6.73 -15.24
C SER A 57 -18.98 7.15 -14.61
N GLY A 58 -19.31 8.45 -14.69
CA GLY A 58 -20.60 9.00 -14.26
C GLY A 58 -20.94 8.73 -12.79
N LYS A 59 -22.16 8.24 -12.53
CA LYS A 59 -22.67 7.97 -11.17
C LYS A 59 -21.86 6.90 -10.45
N LEU A 60 -21.40 5.86 -11.15
CA LEU A 60 -20.63 4.79 -10.56
C LEU A 60 -19.26 5.29 -10.07
N GLN A 61 -18.58 6.12 -10.87
CA GLN A 61 -17.33 6.76 -10.44
C GLN A 61 -17.51 7.55 -9.16
N LYS A 62 -18.57 8.37 -9.11
CA LYS A 62 -18.90 9.16 -7.91
C LYS A 62 -19.13 8.25 -6.71
N ALA A 63 -19.90 7.18 -6.86
CA ALA A 63 -20.18 6.23 -5.78
C ALA A 63 -18.91 5.54 -5.26
N VAL A 64 -18.07 5.00 -6.16
CA VAL A 64 -16.79 4.34 -5.82
C VAL A 64 -15.87 5.31 -5.10
N VAL A 65 -15.65 6.51 -5.65
CA VAL A 65 -14.74 7.51 -5.08
C VAL A 65 -15.22 7.99 -3.71
N SER A 66 -16.51 8.29 -3.55
CA SER A 66 -17.05 8.73 -2.26
C SER A 66 -16.97 7.65 -1.19
N ARG A 67 -17.29 6.38 -1.52
CA ARG A 67 -17.17 5.25 -0.60
C ARG A 67 -15.72 5.00 -0.20
N LEU A 68 -14.82 4.93 -1.18
CA LEU A 68 -13.40 4.69 -0.94
C LEU A 68 -12.78 5.82 -0.08
N PHE A 69 -13.13 7.07 -0.34
CA PHE A 69 -12.66 8.20 0.48
C PHE A 69 -13.15 8.10 1.93
N PHE A 70 -14.43 7.75 2.13
CA PHE A 70 -14.99 7.52 3.46
C PHE A 70 -14.23 6.42 4.21
N LEU A 71 -13.93 5.31 3.54
CA LEU A 71 -13.19 4.19 4.13
C LEU A 71 -11.75 4.58 4.46
N TYR A 72 -11.04 5.29 3.58
CA TYR A 72 -9.70 5.79 3.90
C TYR A 72 -9.69 6.70 5.13
N LYS A 73 -10.69 7.58 5.25
CA LYS A 73 -10.85 8.41 6.44
C LYS A 73 -11.14 7.58 7.69
N LYS A 74 -12.07 6.62 7.61
CA LYS A 74 -12.44 5.71 8.71
C LYS A 74 -11.24 4.91 9.24
N HIS A 75 -10.36 4.49 8.35
CA HIS A 75 -9.22 3.62 8.64
C HIS A 75 -7.87 4.36 8.69
N GLY A 76 -7.88 5.70 8.77
CA GLY A 76 -6.66 6.50 8.94
C GLY A 76 -5.65 6.44 7.78
N LYS A 77 -6.08 6.04 6.58
CA LYS A 77 -5.22 5.94 5.37
C LYS A 77 -5.04 7.31 4.71
N LEU A 78 -4.36 8.22 5.42
CA LEU A 78 -4.26 9.65 5.05
C LEU A 78 -3.62 9.90 3.68
N LEU A 79 -2.54 9.18 3.35
CA LEU A 79 -1.87 9.35 2.06
C LEU A 79 -2.75 8.86 0.91
N ASP A 80 -3.42 7.71 1.06
CA ASP A 80 -4.32 7.20 0.03
C ASP A 80 -5.53 8.13 -0.16
N ALA A 81 -6.07 8.69 0.93
CA ALA A 81 -7.08 9.75 0.87
C ALA A 81 -6.57 11.01 0.15
N LEU A 82 -5.32 11.43 0.39
CA LEU A 82 -4.70 12.58 -0.27
C LEU A 82 -4.60 12.38 -1.78
N PHE A 83 -4.10 11.22 -2.21
CA PHE A 83 -4.00 10.88 -3.63
C PHE A 83 -5.37 10.81 -4.30
N LEU A 84 -6.35 10.19 -3.65
CA LEU A 84 -7.72 10.10 -4.17
C LEU A 84 -8.37 11.49 -4.28
N GLY A 85 -8.24 12.32 -3.23
CA GLY A 85 -8.73 13.70 -3.18
C GLY A 85 -8.12 14.61 -4.24
N SER A 86 -6.85 14.39 -4.58
CA SER A 86 -6.16 15.13 -5.63
C SER A 86 -6.55 14.69 -7.03
N LYS A 87 -6.83 13.40 -7.22
CA LYS A 87 -7.25 12.83 -8.50
C LYS A 87 -8.71 13.17 -8.83
N PHE A 88 -9.57 13.30 -7.82
CA PHE A 88 -11.01 13.57 -8.00
C PHE A 88 -11.49 14.78 -7.19
N PRO A 89 -10.93 15.99 -7.43
CA PRO A 89 -11.21 17.18 -6.61
C PRO A 89 -12.66 17.68 -6.72
N SER A 90 -13.37 17.36 -7.81
CA SER A 90 -14.78 17.69 -8.01
C SER A 90 -15.75 16.73 -7.32
N LEU A 91 -15.30 15.52 -7.00
CA LEU A 91 -16.12 14.49 -6.35
C LEU A 91 -15.93 14.47 -4.83
N ILE A 92 -14.83 15.05 -4.33
CA ILE A 92 -14.49 15.10 -2.91
C ILE A 92 -14.55 16.57 -2.44
N PRO A 93 -15.49 16.92 -1.54
CA PRO A 93 -15.68 18.29 -1.07
C PRO A 93 -14.41 18.93 -0.52
N SER A 94 -14.25 20.24 -0.72
CA SER A 94 -13.07 20.99 -0.25
C SER A 94 -12.83 20.83 1.26
N LYS A 95 -13.89 20.85 2.07
CA LYS A 95 -13.81 20.63 3.53
C LYS A 95 -13.19 19.28 3.88
N GLU A 96 -13.56 18.23 3.16
CA GLU A 96 -13.01 16.87 3.35
C GLU A 96 -11.54 16.80 2.94
N ARG A 97 -11.16 17.49 1.86
CA ARG A 97 -9.74 17.61 1.46
C ARG A 97 -8.91 18.41 2.48
N GLY A 98 -9.49 19.46 3.06
CA GLY A 98 -8.85 20.26 4.12
C GLY A 98 -8.54 19.45 5.38
N TRP A 99 -9.44 18.55 5.78
CA TRP A 99 -9.23 17.65 6.93
C TRP A 99 -7.94 16.82 6.82
N ILE A 100 -7.61 16.33 5.62
CA ILE A 100 -6.39 15.55 5.36
C ILE A 100 -5.15 16.36 5.71
N TRP A 101 -5.10 17.61 5.25
CA TRP A 101 -3.96 18.49 5.47
C TRP A 101 -3.77 18.84 6.93
N THR A 102 -4.85 19.09 7.67
CA THR A 102 -4.78 19.32 9.12
C THR A 102 -4.15 18.12 9.84
N HIS A 103 -4.53 16.90 9.49
CA HIS A 103 -3.97 15.70 10.13
C HIS A 103 -2.51 15.47 9.73
N LEU A 104 -2.15 15.73 8.46
CA LEU A 104 -0.76 15.68 8.03
C LEU A 104 0.11 16.72 8.75
N SER A 105 -0.36 17.96 8.92
CA SER A 105 0.41 18.97 9.66
C SER A 105 0.64 18.60 11.11
N GLU A 106 -0.30 17.89 11.75
CA GLU A 106 -0.11 17.38 13.12
C GLU A 106 0.99 16.31 13.19
N ILE A 107 1.05 15.40 12.21
CA ILE A 107 2.10 14.36 12.12
C ILE A 107 3.47 14.99 11.83
N TYR A 108 3.52 16.01 10.98
CA TYR A 108 4.76 16.62 10.48
C TYR A 108 5.18 17.88 11.23
N LYS A 109 4.61 18.17 12.42
CA LYS A 109 4.99 19.32 13.25
C LYS A 109 6.52 19.48 13.36
N PRO A 110 7.07 20.69 13.19
CA PRO A 110 6.38 21.98 13.11
C PRO A 110 5.97 22.40 11.68
N ILE A 111 6.01 21.53 10.67
CA ILE A 111 5.69 21.90 9.29
C ILE A 111 4.19 22.20 9.15
N GLY A 112 3.88 23.37 8.59
CA GLY A 112 2.51 23.82 8.35
C GLY A 112 1.85 23.18 7.11
N VAL A 113 0.55 23.44 6.99
CA VAL A 113 -0.25 22.98 5.84
C VAL A 113 0.24 23.59 4.52
N SER A 114 0.69 24.85 4.54
CA SER A 114 1.15 25.55 3.33
C SER A 114 2.36 24.85 2.72
N GLU A 115 3.37 24.55 3.53
CA GLU A 115 4.61 23.90 3.09
C GLU A 115 4.37 22.45 2.65
N LEU A 116 3.54 21.69 3.39
CA LEU A 116 3.18 20.32 3.01
C LEU A 116 2.42 20.30 1.69
N SER A 117 1.41 21.16 1.54
CA SER A 117 0.61 21.19 0.32
C SER A 117 1.43 21.64 -0.90
N ALA A 118 2.29 22.65 -0.76
CA ALA A 118 3.22 23.08 -1.81
C ALA A 118 4.18 21.95 -2.20
N THR A 119 4.78 21.28 -1.21
CA THR A 119 5.67 20.14 -1.43
C THR A 119 4.95 19.02 -2.17
N TYR A 120 3.71 18.71 -1.80
CA TYR A 120 2.92 17.71 -2.49
C TYR A 120 2.61 18.09 -3.94
N VAL A 121 2.21 19.34 -4.21
CA VAL A 121 1.93 19.80 -5.58
C VAL A 121 3.16 19.66 -6.47
N ASN A 122 4.32 20.07 -5.98
CA ASN A 122 5.59 19.96 -6.72
C ASN A 122 5.98 18.49 -6.90
N ALA A 123 5.90 17.68 -5.84
CA ALA A 123 6.20 16.25 -5.89
C ALA A 123 5.21 15.44 -6.75
N ALA A 124 3.97 15.89 -6.89
CA ALA A 124 2.95 15.25 -7.73
C ALA A 124 3.14 15.55 -9.23
N LYS A 125 3.82 16.64 -9.57
CA LYS A 125 4.18 17.00 -10.95
C LYS A 125 5.56 16.48 -11.35
N ALA A 126 6.45 16.27 -10.38
CA ALA A 126 7.82 15.91 -10.64
C ALA A 126 7.95 14.61 -11.46
N THR A 127 8.81 14.65 -12.47
CA THR A 127 9.30 13.50 -13.24
C THR A 127 10.82 13.63 -13.38
N PHE A 128 11.48 12.57 -13.85
CA PHE A 128 12.94 12.58 -14.01
C PHE A 128 13.46 13.79 -14.82
N ASP A 129 12.75 14.18 -15.88
CA ASP A 129 13.14 15.32 -16.73
C ASP A 129 12.65 16.68 -16.19
N LYS A 130 11.74 16.68 -15.21
CA LYS A 130 11.05 17.89 -14.72
C LYS A 130 10.88 17.84 -13.21
N TYR A 131 11.98 18.07 -12.48
CA TYR A 131 11.95 18.12 -11.01
C TYR A 131 12.59 19.39 -10.43
N SER A 132 13.02 20.35 -11.27
CA SER A 132 13.67 21.59 -10.83
C SER A 132 12.82 22.39 -9.84
N GLU A 133 11.52 22.56 -10.11
CA GLU A 133 10.58 23.26 -9.19
C GLU A 133 10.53 22.60 -7.80
N LEU A 134 10.53 21.26 -7.77
CA LEU A 134 10.56 20.51 -6.51
C LEU A 134 11.91 20.70 -5.80
N SER A 135 13.02 20.58 -6.54
CA SER A 135 14.36 20.72 -5.98
C SER A 135 14.58 22.11 -5.39
N GLU A 136 14.23 23.17 -6.12
CA GLU A 136 14.34 24.55 -5.66
C GLU A 136 13.51 24.79 -4.39
N HIS A 137 12.24 24.35 -4.40
CA HIS A 137 11.37 24.45 -3.22
C HIS A 137 11.96 23.75 -1.99
N LEU A 138 12.49 22.53 -2.17
CA LEU A 138 13.10 21.75 -1.09
C LEU A 138 14.42 22.38 -0.60
N LYS A 139 15.24 22.94 -1.49
CA LYS A 139 16.48 23.66 -1.12
C LYS A 139 16.20 24.93 -0.33
N VAL A 140 15.20 25.71 -0.74
CA VAL A 140 14.80 26.94 -0.04
C VAL A 140 14.27 26.63 1.35
N THR A 141 13.43 25.60 1.47
CA THR A 141 12.84 25.25 2.77
C THR A 141 13.83 24.53 3.69
N ASN A 142 14.82 23.84 3.11
CA ASN A 142 15.93 23.17 3.80
C ASN A 142 15.51 22.33 5.01
N SER A 143 14.42 21.57 4.87
CA SER A 143 13.81 20.79 5.96
C SER A 143 13.84 19.31 5.63
N GLN A 144 14.55 18.53 6.43
CA GLN A 144 14.63 17.07 6.30
C GLN A 144 13.25 16.41 6.23
N LYS A 145 12.32 16.80 7.12
CA LYS A 145 10.97 16.24 7.16
C LYS A 145 10.19 16.47 5.86
N LEU A 146 10.48 17.56 5.13
CA LEU A 146 9.89 17.79 3.80
C LEU A 146 10.53 16.95 2.70
N TYR A 147 11.84 16.69 2.78
CA TYR A 147 12.50 15.72 1.89
C TYR A 147 11.92 14.32 2.09
N GLU A 148 11.71 13.90 3.33
CA GLU A 148 11.06 12.62 3.67
C GLU A 148 9.62 12.58 3.14
N PHE A 149 8.83 13.63 3.39
CA PHE A 149 7.46 13.72 2.89
C PHE A 149 7.40 13.65 1.35
N ALA A 150 8.26 14.41 0.65
CA ALA A 150 8.38 14.36 -0.81
C ALA A 150 8.78 12.95 -1.28
N SER A 151 9.73 12.31 -0.60
CA SER A 151 10.20 10.97 -0.93
C SER A 151 9.07 9.94 -0.81
N ILE A 152 8.23 10.02 0.23
CA ILE A 152 7.07 9.14 0.40
C ILE A 152 6.09 9.30 -0.79
N ILE A 153 5.84 10.53 -1.22
CA ILE A 153 4.96 10.81 -2.36
C ILE A 153 5.55 10.24 -3.65
N LEU A 154 6.84 10.50 -3.90
CA LEU A 154 7.56 10.03 -5.08
C LEU A 154 7.64 8.50 -5.12
N LEU A 155 7.84 7.82 -3.99
CA LEU A 155 7.82 6.36 -3.88
C LEU A 155 6.47 5.79 -4.30
N LYS A 156 5.37 6.36 -3.82
CA LYS A 156 4.01 5.93 -4.21
C LYS A 156 3.76 6.14 -5.70
N ARG A 157 4.34 7.21 -6.29
CA ARG A 157 4.30 7.51 -7.73
C ARG A 157 5.35 6.75 -8.55
N LYS A 158 6.15 5.88 -7.93
CA LYS A 158 7.25 5.12 -8.56
C LYS A 158 8.30 6.02 -9.25
N GLN A 159 8.53 7.22 -8.74
CA GLN A 159 9.51 8.19 -9.26
C GLN A 159 10.87 8.05 -8.55
N TYR A 160 11.46 6.86 -8.59
CA TYR A 160 12.68 6.53 -7.83
C TYR A 160 13.89 7.39 -8.22
N LYS A 161 14.09 7.61 -9.53
CA LYS A 161 15.20 8.43 -10.03
C LYS A 161 15.14 9.88 -9.54
N VAL A 162 13.93 10.44 -9.39
CA VAL A 162 13.76 11.80 -8.86
C VAL A 162 14.24 11.87 -7.41
N ILE A 163 13.94 10.85 -6.60
CA ILE A 163 14.41 10.76 -5.21
C ILE A 163 15.94 10.77 -5.16
N LEU A 164 16.58 9.98 -6.01
CA LEU A 164 18.04 9.96 -6.09
C LEU A 164 18.61 11.32 -6.48
N SER A 165 18.03 11.98 -7.49
CA SER A 165 18.46 13.31 -7.94
C SER A 165 18.34 14.38 -6.84
N ILE A 166 17.22 14.43 -6.10
CA ILE A 166 17.05 15.47 -5.05
C ILE A 166 18.04 15.30 -3.90
N TYR A 167 18.40 14.06 -3.54
CA TYR A 167 19.39 13.82 -2.49
C TYR A 167 20.84 13.95 -3.00
N ALA A 168 21.10 13.67 -4.28
CA ALA A 168 22.41 13.95 -4.89
C ALA A 168 22.73 15.46 -4.89
N GLU A 169 21.71 16.31 -5.10
CA GLU A 169 21.87 17.76 -5.07
C GLU A 169 22.03 18.34 -3.66
N ASN A 170 21.52 17.66 -2.63
CA ASN A 170 21.71 18.06 -1.24
C ASN A 170 21.87 16.82 -0.32
N PRO A 171 23.07 16.23 -0.27
CA PRO A 171 23.32 15.01 0.50
C PRO A 171 23.08 15.18 2.01
N SER A 172 23.25 16.40 2.53
CA SER A 172 23.06 16.70 3.95
C SER A 172 21.63 16.45 4.47
N MET A 173 20.65 16.40 3.56
CA MET A 173 19.26 16.10 3.89
C MET A 173 18.99 14.60 4.06
N ALA A 174 19.89 13.74 3.57
CA ALA A 174 19.81 12.29 3.68
C ALA A 174 20.38 11.79 5.02
N LYS A 175 19.75 12.16 6.15
CA LYS A 175 20.20 11.67 7.47
C LYS A 175 20.03 10.17 7.68
N THR A 176 19.22 9.52 6.84
CA THR A 176 19.12 8.07 6.84
C THR A 176 19.22 7.55 5.41
N PRO A 177 19.82 6.38 5.20
CA PRO A 177 19.98 5.81 3.87
C PRO A 177 18.69 5.22 3.30
N LEU A 178 17.58 5.25 4.06
CA LEU A 178 16.38 4.48 3.78
C LEU A 178 15.75 4.82 2.42
N PHE A 179 15.44 6.09 2.16
CA PHE A 179 14.72 6.50 0.96
C PHE A 179 15.56 6.33 -0.30
N ILE A 180 16.86 6.64 -0.21
CA ILE A 180 17.83 6.43 -1.30
C ILE A 180 17.94 4.92 -1.56
N GLY A 181 18.19 4.12 -0.53
CA GLY A 181 18.35 2.67 -0.68
C GLY A 181 17.12 1.96 -1.22
N ILE A 182 15.92 2.28 -0.70
CA ILE A 182 14.67 1.75 -1.27
C ILE A 182 14.56 2.11 -2.75
N SER A 183 14.91 3.35 -3.13
CA SER A 183 14.85 3.79 -4.53
C SER A 183 15.82 3.03 -5.41
N GLU A 184 17.06 2.78 -4.95
CA GLU A 184 18.04 1.96 -5.67
C GLU A 184 17.56 0.53 -5.88
N PHE A 185 17.04 -0.13 -4.82
CA PHE A 185 16.47 -1.48 -4.92
C PHE A 185 15.27 -1.59 -5.86
N LYS A 186 14.52 -0.49 -6.03
CA LYS A 186 13.38 -0.43 -6.95
C LYS A 186 13.80 -0.15 -8.39
N ILE A 187 14.97 0.42 -8.62
CA ILE A 187 15.58 0.55 -9.95
C ILE A 187 16.15 -0.79 -10.40
N GLY A 188 16.84 -1.50 -9.50
CA GLY A 188 17.33 -2.85 -9.75
C GLY A 188 18.11 -3.45 -8.60
N ALA A 189 18.18 -4.78 -8.54
CA ALA A 189 18.90 -5.50 -7.50
C ALA A 189 20.42 -5.17 -7.49
N ASP A 190 21.02 -5.00 -8.68
CA ASP A 190 22.44 -4.64 -8.81
C ASP A 190 22.74 -3.24 -8.30
N ALA A 191 21.91 -2.26 -8.64
CA ALA A 191 22.02 -0.89 -8.14
C ALA A 191 21.90 -0.84 -6.60
N GLY A 192 20.91 -1.55 -6.04
CA GLY A 192 20.77 -1.68 -4.59
C GLY A 192 21.96 -2.38 -3.92
N LYS A 193 22.55 -3.38 -4.57
CA LYS A 193 23.76 -4.07 -4.08
C LYS A 193 24.98 -3.15 -4.09
N GLU A 194 25.18 -2.37 -5.14
CA GLU A 194 26.26 -1.37 -5.21
C GLU A 194 26.10 -0.31 -4.13
N PHE A 195 24.88 0.20 -3.94
CA PHE A 195 24.56 1.14 -2.87
C PHE A 195 24.90 0.60 -1.47
N LEU A 196 24.53 -0.66 -1.18
CA LEU A 196 24.90 -1.30 0.08
C LEU A 196 26.42 -1.40 0.27
N LYS A 197 27.18 -1.74 -0.79
CA LYS A 197 28.64 -1.79 -0.71
C LYS A 197 29.24 -0.43 -0.37
N THR A 198 28.74 0.64 -0.99
CA THR A 198 29.19 2.00 -0.72
C THR A 198 28.96 2.37 0.74
N ILE A 199 27.73 2.18 1.24
CA ILE A 199 27.40 2.53 2.62
C ILE A 199 28.19 1.69 3.62
N LEU A 200 28.35 0.39 3.39
CA LEU A 200 29.10 -0.48 4.30
C LEU A 200 30.61 -0.20 4.25
N GLY A 201 31.12 0.31 3.12
CA GLY A 201 32.52 0.69 2.93
C GLY A 201 32.90 2.01 3.60
N GLU A 202 31.93 2.89 3.90
CA GLU A 202 32.13 4.08 4.73
C GLU A 202 32.39 3.64 6.19
N SER A 203 33.65 3.55 6.57
CA SER A 203 34.11 2.77 7.73
C SER A 203 34.37 3.55 9.02
N GLU A 204 34.07 4.84 9.15
CA GLU A 204 34.64 5.63 10.28
C GLU A 204 33.71 6.54 11.10
N SER A 205 32.43 6.68 10.78
CA SER A 205 31.50 7.41 11.68
C SER A 205 30.62 6.46 12.50
N GLU A 206 30.44 6.76 13.78
CA GLU A 206 29.42 6.11 14.60
C GLU A 206 28.05 6.38 13.99
N ARG A 207 27.49 5.39 13.29
CA ARG A 207 26.12 5.44 12.77
C ARG A 207 25.15 5.57 13.95
N SER A 208 24.16 6.44 13.80
CA SER A 208 23.02 6.51 14.72
C SER A 208 22.24 5.20 14.71
N ASP A 209 21.46 4.95 15.76
CA ASP A 209 20.62 3.74 15.82
C ASP A 209 19.59 3.68 14.68
N GLN A 210 19.08 4.83 14.25
CA GLN A 210 18.18 4.89 13.10
C GLN A 210 18.90 4.50 11.80
N GLU A 211 20.12 4.99 11.56
CA GLU A 211 20.90 4.59 10.39
C GLU A 211 21.26 3.11 10.43
N LYS A 212 21.65 2.56 11.59
CA LYS A 212 21.88 1.12 11.76
C LYS A 212 20.63 0.31 11.43
N SER A 213 19.47 0.74 11.94
CA SER A 213 18.17 0.12 11.64
C SER A 213 17.91 0.13 10.13
N ASP A 214 18.08 1.27 9.47
CA ASP A 214 17.79 1.41 8.04
C ASP A 214 18.77 0.61 7.16
N VAL A 215 20.06 0.56 7.49
CA VAL A 215 21.03 -0.29 6.78
C VAL A 215 20.67 -1.77 6.90
N LEU A 216 20.37 -2.24 8.12
CA LEU A 216 19.96 -3.63 8.35
C LEU A 216 18.64 -3.96 7.62
N TYR A 217 17.71 -3.00 7.59
CA TYR A 217 16.47 -3.13 6.83
C TYR A 217 16.75 -3.31 5.32
N LEU A 218 17.63 -2.48 4.76
CA LEU A 218 18.02 -2.56 3.35
C LEU A 218 18.75 -3.86 3.02
N MET A 219 19.58 -4.38 3.93
CA MET A 219 20.17 -5.72 3.80
C MET A 219 19.08 -6.80 3.78
N GLY A 220 18.06 -6.70 4.63
CA GLY A 220 16.89 -7.58 4.61
C GLY A 220 16.17 -7.57 3.27
N VAL A 221 15.99 -6.38 2.67
CA VAL A 221 15.42 -6.20 1.33
C VAL A 221 16.26 -6.90 0.26
N TYR A 222 17.59 -6.70 0.27
CA TYR A 222 18.50 -7.35 -0.67
C TYR A 222 18.39 -8.87 -0.64
N TYR A 223 18.51 -9.48 0.55
CA TYR A 223 18.44 -10.94 0.68
C TYR A 223 17.05 -11.50 0.32
N ARG A 224 15.98 -10.72 0.50
CA ARG A 224 14.66 -11.13 0.02
C ARG A 224 14.61 -11.18 -1.51
N GLN A 225 15.21 -10.20 -2.20
CA GLN A 225 15.26 -10.17 -3.66
C GLN A 225 16.12 -11.30 -4.23
N THR A 226 17.17 -11.73 -3.52
CA THR A 226 18.01 -12.88 -3.90
C THR A 226 17.43 -14.22 -3.43
N THR A 227 16.21 -14.25 -2.88
CA THR A 227 15.51 -15.45 -2.36
C THR A 227 16.16 -16.12 -1.15
N GLU A 228 17.11 -15.44 -0.50
CA GLU A 228 17.77 -15.87 0.74
C GLU A 228 16.91 -15.46 1.96
N TYR A 229 15.71 -16.03 2.03
CA TYR A 229 14.69 -15.61 3.00
C TYR A 229 15.10 -15.73 4.47
N GLU A 230 16.01 -16.65 4.80
CA GLU A 230 16.50 -16.79 6.17
C GLU A 230 17.38 -15.62 6.60
N LEU A 231 18.33 -15.23 5.75
CA LEU A 231 19.15 -14.04 6.02
C LEU A 231 18.28 -12.79 6.01
N SER A 232 17.33 -12.72 5.08
CA SER A 232 16.37 -11.62 5.03
C SER A 232 15.60 -11.47 6.34
N ALA A 233 15.00 -12.55 6.86
CA ALA A 233 14.28 -12.55 8.14
C ALA A 233 15.20 -12.12 9.30
N ARG A 234 16.44 -12.61 9.34
CA ARG A 234 17.42 -12.23 10.37
C ARG A 234 17.75 -10.74 10.34
N TYR A 235 18.03 -10.19 9.17
CA TYR A 235 18.38 -8.76 9.01
C TYR A 235 17.19 -7.84 9.31
N PHE A 236 15.97 -8.21 8.88
CA PHE A 236 14.77 -7.49 9.28
C PHE A 236 14.61 -7.51 10.81
N ARG A 237 14.76 -8.67 11.46
CA ARG A 237 14.66 -8.77 12.92
C ARG A 237 15.69 -7.91 13.64
N MET A 238 16.94 -7.91 13.16
CA MET A 238 18.01 -7.07 13.71
C MET A 238 17.72 -5.58 13.52
N SER A 239 17.13 -5.16 12.40
CA SER A 239 16.77 -3.75 12.20
C SER A 239 15.79 -3.26 13.26
N GLY A 240 14.84 -4.11 13.67
CA GLY A 240 13.86 -3.84 14.72
C GLY A 240 14.44 -3.64 16.11
N SER A 241 15.64 -4.17 16.39
CA SER A 241 16.34 -3.96 17.66
C SER A 241 16.91 -2.55 17.81
N TYR A 242 17.14 -1.85 16.69
CA TYR A 242 17.63 -0.47 16.69
C TYR A 242 16.52 0.57 16.47
N GLY A 243 15.52 0.25 15.64
CA GLY A 243 14.47 1.21 15.28
C GLY A 243 13.29 0.57 14.54
N SER A 244 12.16 1.28 14.50
CA SER A 244 10.95 0.90 13.74
C SER A 244 10.51 -0.57 13.90
N LYS A 245 10.46 -1.06 15.16
CA LYS A 245 10.10 -2.45 15.48
C LYS A 245 8.85 -2.99 14.75
N PRO A 246 7.72 -2.26 14.63
CA PRO A 246 6.55 -2.77 13.91
C PRO A 246 6.84 -3.12 12.45
N ARG A 247 7.61 -2.27 11.74
CA ARG A 247 8.02 -2.50 10.36
C ARG A 247 8.92 -3.73 10.26
N ALA A 248 9.88 -3.85 11.17
CA ALA A 248 10.80 -4.98 11.22
C ALA A 248 10.09 -6.31 11.48
N ASP A 249 9.17 -6.35 12.45
CA ASP A 249 8.41 -7.54 12.80
C ASP A 249 7.53 -8.00 11.60
N LEU A 250 6.90 -7.06 10.89
CA LEU A 250 6.12 -7.34 9.69
C LEU A 250 6.98 -7.88 8.54
N GLU A 251 8.10 -7.25 8.20
CA GLU A 251 8.94 -7.71 7.09
C GLU A 251 9.68 -9.01 7.41
N THR A 252 10.04 -9.25 8.69
CA THR A 252 10.55 -10.55 9.17
C THR A 252 9.53 -11.64 8.94
N THR A 253 8.27 -11.36 9.31
CA THR A 253 7.15 -12.28 9.14
C THR A 253 6.95 -12.67 7.68
N LYS A 254 6.92 -11.69 6.76
CA LYS A 254 6.80 -11.96 5.32
C LYS A 254 7.90 -12.92 4.84
N SER A 255 9.13 -12.70 5.29
CA SER A 255 10.28 -13.53 4.90
C SER A 255 10.21 -14.95 5.48
N LEU A 256 9.78 -15.11 6.74
CA LEU A 256 9.55 -16.43 7.33
C LEU A 256 8.48 -17.23 6.58
N VAL A 257 7.40 -16.56 6.16
CA VAL A 257 6.34 -17.19 5.37
C VAL A 257 6.84 -17.62 4.00
N LEU A 258 7.60 -16.76 3.31
CA LEU A 258 8.20 -17.09 2.00
C LEU A 258 9.15 -18.30 2.09
N ARG A 259 9.81 -18.50 3.24
CA ARG A 259 10.63 -19.69 3.53
C ARG A 259 9.79 -20.97 3.79
N GLY A 260 8.50 -20.83 4.09
CA GLY A 260 7.62 -21.93 4.53
C GLY A 260 7.53 -22.10 6.05
N ASN A 261 8.08 -21.17 6.84
CA ASN A 261 8.12 -21.22 8.31
C ASN A 261 6.93 -20.47 8.96
N ALA A 262 5.71 -20.66 8.46
CA ALA A 262 4.53 -19.97 9.00
C ALA A 262 4.23 -20.31 10.48
N LYS A 263 4.63 -21.50 10.96
CA LYS A 263 4.51 -21.89 12.38
C LYS A 263 5.44 -21.06 13.27
N GLU A 264 6.67 -20.85 12.84
CA GLU A 264 7.66 -20.05 13.57
C GLU A 264 7.17 -18.60 13.69
N MET A 265 6.64 -18.04 12.60
CA MET A 265 6.00 -16.74 12.57
C MET A 265 4.94 -16.61 13.68
N CYS A 266 3.95 -17.52 13.75
CA CYS A 266 2.89 -17.45 14.76
C CYS A 266 3.38 -17.66 16.19
N SER A 267 4.47 -18.39 16.40
CA SER A 267 5.06 -18.58 17.73
C SER A 267 5.88 -17.37 18.19
N THR A 268 6.49 -16.64 17.25
CA THR A 268 7.41 -15.54 17.53
C THR A 268 6.69 -14.20 17.63
N PHE A 269 5.71 -13.97 16.75
CA PHE A 269 5.06 -12.68 16.61
C PHE A 269 3.59 -12.77 17.02
N LYS A 270 3.14 -11.76 17.77
CA LYS A 270 1.73 -11.61 18.16
C LYS A 270 1.13 -10.48 17.34
N PHE A 271 0.22 -10.84 16.44
CA PHE A 271 -0.55 -9.88 15.65
C PHE A 271 -1.86 -9.59 16.36
N ASN A 272 -2.19 -8.31 16.47
CA ASN A 272 -3.48 -7.85 16.95
C ASN A 272 -4.39 -7.56 15.75
N GLN A 273 -5.70 -7.61 15.97
CA GLN A 273 -6.65 -7.11 14.99
C GLN A 273 -6.41 -5.60 14.80
N SER A 274 -5.98 -5.22 13.60
CA SER A 274 -5.65 -3.84 13.28
C SER A 274 -6.87 -3.15 12.66
N SER A 275 -7.16 -1.94 13.11
CA SER A 275 -8.22 -1.13 12.50
C SER A 275 -7.76 -0.39 11.26
N THR A 276 -6.46 -0.44 10.91
CA THR A 276 -5.88 0.37 9.84
C THR A 276 -5.09 -0.45 8.81
N ASP A 277 -4.66 -1.66 9.17
CA ASP A 277 -3.81 -2.53 8.35
C ASP A 277 -4.48 -3.88 8.03
N GLU A 278 -4.77 -4.09 6.75
CA GLU A 278 -5.31 -5.34 6.22
C GLU A 278 -4.37 -6.53 6.51
N ILE A 279 -3.05 -6.32 6.38
CA ILE A 279 -2.05 -7.37 6.49
C ILE A 279 -1.92 -7.87 7.92
N GLU A 280 -1.79 -6.97 8.90
CA GLU A 280 -1.75 -7.36 10.31
C GLU A 280 -3.00 -8.12 10.73
N THR A 281 -4.17 -7.70 10.22
CA THR A 281 -5.44 -8.37 10.48
C THR A 281 -5.50 -9.77 9.87
N LEU A 282 -5.00 -9.96 8.65
CA LEU A 282 -4.89 -11.28 8.03
C LEU A 282 -3.92 -12.20 8.80
N LEU A 283 -2.77 -11.68 9.21
CA LEU A 283 -1.80 -12.41 10.02
C LEU A 283 -2.40 -12.82 11.38
N HIS A 284 -3.19 -11.94 12.00
CA HIS A 284 -3.94 -12.27 13.21
C HIS A 284 -4.92 -13.43 12.99
N PHE A 285 -5.74 -13.38 11.93
CA PHE A 285 -6.66 -14.48 11.61
C PHE A 285 -5.96 -15.80 11.30
N TYR A 286 -4.79 -15.74 10.65
CA TYR A 286 -4.00 -16.93 10.36
C TYR A 286 -3.43 -17.56 11.64
N CYS A 287 -2.84 -16.75 12.53
CA CYS A 287 -2.18 -17.25 13.73
C CYS A 287 -3.13 -17.54 14.90
N SER A 288 -4.33 -16.95 14.91
CA SER A 288 -5.35 -17.14 15.94
C SER A 288 -6.68 -17.57 15.31
N PRO A 289 -6.75 -18.76 14.70
CA PRO A 289 -7.96 -19.21 14.02
C PRO A 289 -9.10 -19.40 15.03
N ASN A 290 -10.22 -18.73 14.80
CA ASN A 290 -11.45 -18.89 15.56
C ASN A 290 -12.52 -19.48 14.63
N THR A 291 -13.31 -20.44 15.11
CA THR A 291 -14.40 -21.08 14.35
C THR A 291 -15.41 -20.08 13.78
N ASN A 292 -15.55 -18.91 14.41
CA ASN A 292 -16.46 -17.86 13.97
C ASN A 292 -15.83 -16.82 13.02
N ASN A 293 -14.50 -16.77 12.89
CA ASN A 293 -13.77 -15.79 12.05
C ASN A 293 -12.95 -16.52 10.98
N SER A 294 -13.64 -17.04 9.97
CA SER A 294 -13.00 -17.63 8.80
C SER A 294 -12.49 -16.55 7.85
N TRP A 295 -11.20 -16.61 7.49
CA TRP A 295 -10.60 -15.72 6.49
C TRP A 295 -11.24 -15.85 5.10
N LYS A 296 -11.95 -16.96 4.83
CA LYS A 296 -12.57 -17.25 3.52
C LYS A 296 -13.55 -16.17 3.07
N HIS A 297 -14.23 -15.51 4.01
CA HIS A 297 -15.13 -14.41 3.65
C HIS A 297 -14.36 -13.22 3.05
N TYR A 298 -13.07 -13.07 3.35
CA TYR A 298 -12.20 -12.00 2.84
C TYR A 298 -11.41 -12.39 1.59
N GLU A 299 -11.59 -13.61 1.07
CA GLU A 299 -10.85 -14.16 -0.07
C GLU A 299 -10.80 -13.20 -1.30
N PRO A 300 -11.90 -12.54 -1.73
CA PRO A 300 -11.84 -11.58 -2.83
C PRO A 300 -10.87 -10.41 -2.58
N SER A 301 -10.79 -9.95 -1.35
CA SER A 301 -9.91 -8.87 -0.92
C SER A 301 -8.47 -9.34 -0.79
N ILE A 302 -8.25 -10.55 -0.26
CA ILE A 302 -6.92 -11.17 -0.16
C ILE A 302 -6.28 -11.33 -1.54
N ARG A 303 -7.04 -11.79 -2.54
CA ARG A 303 -6.56 -11.90 -3.92
C ARG A 303 -6.02 -10.58 -4.45
N ILE A 304 -6.77 -9.49 -4.28
CA ILE A 304 -6.32 -8.15 -4.71
C ILE A 304 -5.10 -7.68 -3.91
N LEU A 305 -5.04 -7.97 -2.62
CA LEU A 305 -3.89 -7.63 -1.78
C LEU A 305 -2.63 -8.40 -2.17
N ALA A 306 -2.76 -9.66 -2.59
CA ALA A 306 -1.66 -10.52 -3.02
C ALA A 306 -1.05 -10.09 -4.36
N GLU A 307 -1.83 -9.41 -5.23
CA GLU A 307 -1.30 -8.80 -6.46
C GLU A 307 -0.36 -7.60 -6.20
N ARG A 308 -0.37 -7.04 -4.98
CA ARG A 308 0.48 -5.89 -4.65
C ARG A 308 1.92 -6.36 -4.40
N GLU A 309 2.88 -5.56 -4.89
CA GLU A 309 4.30 -5.82 -4.70
C GLU A 309 4.67 -5.93 -3.20
N GLY A 310 5.39 -7.00 -2.84
CA GLY A 310 5.79 -7.28 -1.46
C GLY A 310 4.75 -8.03 -0.63
N ASN A 311 3.64 -8.46 -1.23
CA ASN A 311 2.59 -9.24 -0.59
C ASN A 311 2.46 -10.68 -1.14
N GLU A 312 3.47 -11.17 -1.84
CA GLU A 312 3.48 -12.49 -2.47
C GLU A 312 3.27 -13.61 -1.44
N PHE A 313 3.73 -13.38 -0.20
CA PHE A 313 3.56 -14.29 0.94
C PHE A 313 2.09 -14.62 1.26
N LEU A 314 1.14 -13.75 0.90
CA LEU A 314 -0.30 -14.01 1.11
C LEU A 314 -0.78 -15.22 0.31
N THR A 315 -0.22 -15.47 -0.88
CA THR A 315 -0.58 -16.62 -1.71
C THR A 315 -0.14 -17.95 -1.08
N ILE A 316 0.88 -17.91 -0.22
CA ILE A 316 1.38 -19.06 0.54
C ILE A 316 0.52 -19.30 1.78
N LEU A 317 0.14 -18.23 2.50
CA LEU A 317 -0.69 -18.33 3.70
C LEU A 317 -2.13 -18.74 3.41
N PHE A 318 -2.68 -18.24 2.31
CA PHE A 318 -4.09 -18.39 1.96
C PHE A 318 -4.21 -19.05 0.57
N PRO A 319 -3.91 -20.36 0.46
CA PRO A 319 -3.97 -21.05 -0.84
C PRO A 319 -5.40 -21.05 -1.38
N GLY A 320 -5.53 -20.82 -2.69
CA GLY A 320 -6.82 -20.70 -3.39
C GLY A 320 -7.18 -19.28 -3.83
N THR A 321 -6.41 -18.27 -3.40
CA THR A 321 -6.63 -16.86 -3.79
C THR A 321 -6.00 -16.46 -5.12
N ASN A 322 -5.51 -17.40 -5.93
CA ASN A 322 -4.79 -17.13 -7.20
C ASN A 322 -5.71 -17.08 -8.41
#